data_AF-A0A7S2DQQ8-F1
#
_entry.id   AF-A0A7S2DQQ8-F1
#
_cell.length_a   1.000
_cell.length_b   1.000
_cell.length_c   1.000
_cell.angle_alpha   90.00
_cell.angle_beta   90.00
_cell.angle_gamma   90.00
#
_symmetry.space_group_name_H-M   'P 1'
#
loop_
_entity.id
_entity.type
_entity.pdbx_description
1 polymer ?
#
loop_
_entity_poly.entity_id
_entity_poly.type
_entity_poly.pdbx_seq_one_letter_code
_entity_poly.pdbx_strand_id
1 'polypeptide(L)'
;VSSAPPPKRRFIPSKWERMKVKKLVALLREGKIRPPPPPKPEVWDLWGDEPPKKRYKAPRALPAPKMTLPGHAESYNPPGEYLFTEEEQKAWEDQDETERTLSHVPKKFDALRRVPAYK
;
A
#
# COMPACT_ATOMS: atom_id res chain seq x y z
N VAL A 1 52.40 -48.80 -23.52
CA VAL A 1 51.92 -47.63 -22.76
C VAL A 1 52.54 -46.38 -23.38
N SER A 2 51.73 -45.45 -23.89
CA SER A 2 52.27 -44.22 -24.50
C SER A 2 52.71 -43.25 -23.42
N SER A 3 54.01 -42.89 -23.42
CA SER A 3 54.63 -41.92 -22.50
C SER A 3 54.44 -40.46 -22.96
N ALA A 4 53.39 -40.17 -23.73
CA ALA A 4 53.13 -38.82 -24.20
C ALA A 4 52.77 -37.90 -23.03
N PRO A 5 53.34 -36.67 -22.97
CA PRO A 5 53.06 -35.74 -21.88
C PRO A 5 51.57 -35.35 -21.88
N PRO A 6 50.93 -35.22 -20.70
CA PRO A 6 49.53 -34.88 -20.62
C PRO A 6 49.28 -33.44 -21.12
N PRO A 7 48.23 -33.20 -21.93
CA PRO A 7 47.95 -31.87 -22.44
C PRO A 7 47.39 -30.94 -21.36
N LYS A 8 47.72 -29.65 -21.43
CA LYS A 8 47.35 -28.60 -20.45
C LYS A 8 45.85 -28.55 -20.12
N ARG A 9 44.97 -28.89 -21.07
CA ARG A 9 43.51 -28.96 -20.89
C ARG A 9 43.04 -29.97 -19.84
N ARG A 10 43.88 -30.94 -19.44
CA ARG A 10 43.55 -31.89 -18.37
C ARG A 10 43.70 -31.28 -16.97
N PHE A 11 44.46 -30.19 -16.86
CA PHE A 11 44.79 -29.53 -15.59
C PHE A 11 44.09 -28.17 -15.42
N ILE A 12 43.37 -27.70 -16.45
CA ILE A 12 42.71 -26.39 -16.48
C ILE A 12 41.24 -26.60 -16.85
N PRO A 13 40.31 -25.76 -16.34
CA PRO A 13 38.90 -25.82 -16.72
C PRO A 13 38.66 -25.85 -18.23
N SER A 14 37.58 -26.51 -18.65
CA SER A 14 37.27 -26.74 -20.06
C SER A 14 37.02 -25.44 -20.82
N LYS A 15 37.74 -25.25 -21.93
CA LYS A 15 37.51 -24.13 -22.86
C LYS A 15 36.09 -24.15 -23.43
N TRP A 16 35.54 -25.34 -23.69
CA TRP A 16 34.22 -25.52 -24.27
C TRP A 16 33.10 -25.13 -23.32
N GLU A 17 33.24 -25.47 -22.04
CA GLU A 17 32.31 -25.04 -21.00
C GLU A 17 32.28 -23.52 -20.90
N ARG A 18 33.46 -22.88 -20.88
CA ARG A 18 33.55 -21.41 -20.88
C ARG A 18 32.85 -20.77 -22.07
N MET A 19 32.94 -21.33 -23.26
CA MET A 19 32.24 -20.81 -24.46
C MET A 19 30.72 -20.98 -24.35
N LYS A 20 30.25 -22.13 -23.87
CA LYS A 20 28.82 -22.37 -23.64
C LYS A 20 28.24 -21.43 -22.57
N VAL A 21 28.94 -21.25 -21.45
CA VAL A 21 28.54 -20.33 -20.38
C VAL A 21 28.45 -18.89 -20.91
N LYS A 22 29.44 -18.43 -21.69
CA LYS A 22 29.38 -17.11 -22.33
C LYS A 22 28.16 -16.94 -23.23
N LYS A 23 27.81 -17.95 -24.03
CA LYS A 23 26.61 -17.93 -24.87
C LYS A 23 25.32 -17.84 -24.03
N LEU A 24 25.22 -18.62 -22.95
CA LEU A 24 24.07 -18.56 -22.04
C LEU A 24 23.96 -17.18 -21.35
N VAL A 25 25.08 -16.59 -20.93
CA VAL A 25 25.10 -15.24 -20.35
C VAL A 25 24.66 -14.18 -21.36
N ALA A 26 25.06 -14.29 -22.63
CA ALA A 26 24.60 -13.38 -23.68
C ALA A 26 23.08 -13.49 -23.87
N LEU A 27 22.55 -14.71 -23.94
CA LEU A 27 21.10 -14.96 -24.06
C LEU A 27 20.30 -14.49 -22.83
N LEU A 28 20.89 -14.57 -21.63
CA LEU A 28 20.31 -14.03 -20.40
C LEU A 28 20.27 -12.48 -20.43
N ARG A 29 21.36 -11.83 -20.88
CA ARG A 29 21.44 -10.36 -21.03
C ARG A 29 20.48 -9.82 -22.09
N GLU A 30 20.34 -10.54 -23.20
CA GLU A 30 19.37 -10.24 -24.26
C GLU A 30 17.91 -10.55 -23.83
N GLY A 31 17.71 -11.20 -22.68
CA GLY A 31 16.38 -11.55 -22.16
C GLY A 31 15.68 -12.68 -22.91
N LYS A 32 16.38 -13.40 -23.80
CA LYS A 32 15.89 -14.57 -24.54
C LYS A 32 15.74 -15.80 -23.66
N ILE A 33 16.59 -15.92 -22.64
CA ILE A 33 16.48 -16.90 -21.56
C ILE A 33 16.14 -16.13 -20.29
N ARG A 34 15.13 -16.60 -19.55
CA ARG A 34 14.81 -16.09 -18.22
C ARG A 34 14.90 -17.24 -17.21
N PRO A 35 15.47 -17.02 -16.01
CA PRO A 35 15.40 -18.02 -14.96
C PRO A 35 13.94 -18.26 -14.59
N PRO A 36 13.59 -19.47 -14.09
CA PRO A 36 12.24 -19.71 -13.59
C PRO A 36 11.90 -18.70 -12.49
N PRO A 37 10.66 -18.19 -12.44
CA PRO A 37 10.27 -17.29 -11.36
C PRO A 37 10.41 -18.02 -10.02
N PRO A 38 10.69 -17.29 -8.92
CA PRO A 38 10.67 -17.89 -7.59
C PRO A 38 9.30 -18.51 -7.31
N PRO A 39 9.22 -19.55 -6.46
CA PRO A 39 7.93 -20.10 -6.04
C PRO A 39 7.08 -18.98 -5.42
N LYS A 40 5.77 -19.03 -5.64
CA LYS A 40 4.84 -18.07 -5.02
C LYS A 40 4.96 -18.18 -3.49
N PRO A 41 4.89 -17.07 -2.76
CA PRO A 41 4.87 -17.13 -1.31
C PRO A 41 3.63 -17.89 -0.84
N GLU A 42 3.77 -18.65 0.24
CA GLU A 42 2.62 -19.24 0.93
C GLU A 42 1.82 -18.11 1.59
N VAL A 43 0.59 -17.89 1.14
CA VAL A 43 -0.32 -16.88 1.69
C VAL A 43 -1.29 -17.58 2.63
N TRP A 44 -1.35 -17.09 3.88
CA TRP A 44 -2.22 -17.63 4.92
C TRP A 44 -3.25 -16.57 5.31
N ASP A 45 -4.49 -16.99 5.55
CA ASP A 45 -5.50 -16.11 6.14
C ASP A 45 -5.24 -16.00 7.65
N LEU A 46 -4.86 -14.79 8.09
CA LEU A 46 -4.63 -14.50 9.50
C LEU A 46 -5.93 -14.33 10.29
N TRP A 47 -7.04 -14.09 9.60
CA TRP A 47 -8.33 -13.73 10.20
C TRP A 47 -9.34 -14.89 10.22
N GLY A 48 -8.92 -16.11 9.85
CA GLY A 48 -9.79 -17.28 9.80
C GLY A 48 -10.57 -17.55 11.10
N ASP A 49 -11.53 -18.48 11.04
CA ASP A 49 -12.57 -18.76 12.06
C ASP A 49 -12.04 -19.34 13.40
N GLU A 50 -10.94 -18.84 13.95
CA GLU A 50 -10.50 -19.22 15.29
C GLU A 50 -11.45 -18.58 16.32
N PRO A 51 -12.17 -19.38 17.13
CA PRO A 51 -13.04 -18.84 18.15
C PRO A 51 -12.21 -18.05 19.17
N PRO A 52 -12.74 -16.96 19.73
CA PRO A 52 -11.98 -16.12 20.65
C PRO A 52 -11.46 -16.96 21.82
N LYS A 53 -10.14 -17.09 21.92
CA LYS A 53 -9.48 -17.78 23.03
C LYS A 53 -9.86 -17.07 24.33
N LYS A 54 -10.64 -17.74 25.19
CA LYS A 54 -10.97 -17.24 26.53
C LYS A 54 -9.68 -17.11 27.33
N ARG A 55 -9.11 -15.91 27.37
CA ARG A 55 -7.94 -15.61 28.20
C ARG A 55 -8.42 -15.48 29.65
N TYR A 56 -8.19 -16.52 30.46
CA TYR A 56 -8.50 -16.54 31.90
C TYR A 56 -7.85 -15.40 32.71
N LYS A 57 -6.89 -14.67 32.12
CA LYS A 57 -6.22 -13.48 32.69
C LYS A 57 -5.99 -12.40 31.62
N ALA A 58 -7.03 -12.03 30.86
CA ALA A 58 -6.92 -10.89 29.94
C ALA A 58 -6.66 -9.58 30.73
N PRO A 59 -5.88 -8.64 30.18
CA PRO A 59 -5.86 -7.26 30.65
C PRO A 59 -7.28 -6.67 30.67
N ARG A 60 -7.46 -5.54 31.37
CA ARG A 60 -8.74 -4.82 31.37
C ARG A 60 -9.21 -4.60 29.93
N ALA A 61 -10.51 -4.80 29.69
CA ALA A 61 -11.11 -4.57 28.39
C ALA A 61 -10.83 -3.14 27.94
N LEU A 62 -10.26 -2.99 26.75
CA LEU A 62 -10.10 -1.68 26.13
C LEU A 62 -11.47 -1.23 25.64
N PRO A 63 -11.95 -0.03 26.03
CA PRO A 63 -13.17 0.51 25.47
C PRO A 63 -12.98 0.73 23.97
N ALA A 64 -14.03 0.48 23.18
CA ALA A 64 -14.00 0.80 21.77
C ALA A 64 -13.77 2.32 21.58
N PRO A 65 -13.01 2.74 20.56
CA PRO A 65 -12.87 4.15 20.23
C PRO A 65 -14.25 4.74 19.94
N LYS A 66 -14.51 5.95 20.45
CA LYS A 66 -15.77 6.65 20.22
C LYS A 66 -15.79 7.15 18.78
N MET A 67 -16.67 6.61 17.95
CA MET A 67 -16.89 7.12 16.60
C MET A 67 -17.76 8.38 16.67
N THR A 68 -17.54 9.30 15.72
CA THR A 68 -18.45 10.43 15.52
C THR A 68 -19.79 9.93 15.01
N LEU A 69 -20.85 10.64 15.37
CA LEU A 69 -22.18 10.36 14.83
C LEU A 69 -22.20 10.72 13.34
N PRO A 70 -22.91 9.94 12.51
CA PRO A 70 -23.10 10.30 11.11
C PRO A 70 -23.90 11.60 11.02
N GLY A 71 -23.52 12.47 10.09
CA GLY A 71 -24.16 13.76 9.87
C GLY A 71 -24.33 14.10 8.39
N HIS A 72 -24.85 15.30 8.13
CA HIS A 72 -25.14 15.80 6.77
C HIS A 72 -24.34 17.05 6.39
N ALA A 73 -23.51 17.57 7.29
CA ALA A 73 -22.72 18.79 7.08
C ALA A 73 -21.65 18.67 5.97
N GLU A 74 -21.22 17.45 5.66
CA GLU A 74 -20.27 17.13 4.58
C GLU A 74 -20.97 16.76 3.25
N SER A 75 -22.30 16.84 3.21
CA SER A 75 -23.03 16.65 1.96
C SER A 75 -22.69 17.77 0.97
N TYR A 76 -22.63 17.45 -0.33
CA TYR A 76 -22.51 18.47 -1.37
C TYR A 76 -23.77 19.35 -1.49
N ASN A 77 -24.92 18.86 -1.00
CA ASN A 77 -26.19 19.57 -1.04
C ASN A 77 -26.89 19.44 0.32
N PRO A 78 -26.38 20.13 1.35
CA PRO A 78 -27.00 20.14 2.68
C PRO A 78 -28.27 21.03 2.68
N PRO A 79 -29.22 20.80 3.60
CA PRO A 79 -30.33 21.73 3.79
C PRO A 79 -29.83 23.07 4.33
N GLY A 80 -30.62 24.13 4.13
CA GLY A 80 -30.21 25.51 4.41
C GLY A 80 -29.82 25.79 5.86
N GLU A 81 -30.29 24.97 6.80
CA GLU A 81 -29.97 25.05 8.22
C GLU A 81 -28.47 24.83 8.53
N TYR A 82 -27.75 24.13 7.66
CA TYR A 82 -26.31 23.88 7.83
C TYR A 82 -25.42 24.91 7.12
N LEU A 83 -26.00 25.80 6.30
CA LEU A 83 -25.22 26.84 5.64
C LEU A 83 -25.00 27.98 6.61
N PHE A 84 -23.75 28.42 6.72
CA PHE A 84 -23.40 29.53 7.60
C PHE A 84 -23.97 30.85 7.09
N THR A 85 -24.31 31.71 8.04
CA THR A 85 -24.52 33.14 7.79
C THR A 85 -23.18 33.85 7.58
N GLU A 86 -23.21 35.05 6.98
CA GLU A 86 -22.00 35.83 6.70
C GLU A 86 -21.20 36.15 7.97
N GLU A 87 -21.89 36.39 9.09
CA GLU A 87 -21.27 36.66 10.39
C GLU A 87 -20.56 35.42 10.95
N GLU A 88 -21.19 34.25 10.86
CA GLU A 88 -20.63 32.97 11.34
C GLU A 88 -19.42 32.54 10.50
N GLN A 89 -19.46 32.77 9.19
CA GLN A 89 -18.33 32.44 8.32
C GLN A 89 -17.09 33.26 8.70
N LYS A 90 -17.26 34.56 8.97
CA LYS A 90 -16.15 35.41 9.39
C LYS A 90 -15.60 34.99 10.76
N ALA A 91 -16.48 34.69 11.72
CA ALA A 91 -16.06 34.18 13.02
C ALA A 91 -15.29 32.86 12.92
N TRP A 92 -15.67 31.97 11.99
CA TRP A 92 -14.95 30.71 11.74
C TRP A 92 -13.57 30.95 11.11
N GLU A 93 -13.47 31.90 10.18
CA GLU A 93 -12.20 32.28 9.54
C GLU A 93 -11.22 32.92 10.54
N ASP A 94 -11.74 33.73 11.48
CA ASP A 94 -10.95 34.38 12.53
C ASP A 94 -10.48 33.41 13.64
N GLN A 95 -11.13 32.25 13.79
CA GLN A 95 -10.78 31.24 14.80
C GLN A 95 -9.57 30.39 14.39
N ASP A 96 -8.72 30.01 15.36
CA ASP A 96 -7.58 29.11 15.16
C ASP A 96 -8.01 27.70 14.70
N GLU A 97 -7.26 27.11 13.77
CA GLU A 97 -7.59 25.85 13.09
C GLU A 97 -7.86 24.67 14.05
N THR A 98 -7.13 24.62 15.17
CA THR A 98 -7.23 23.55 16.18
C THR A 98 -8.43 23.66 17.10
N GLU A 99 -9.02 24.86 17.22
CA GLU A 99 -10.15 25.13 18.11
C GLU A 99 -11.49 25.14 17.38
N ARG A 100 -11.47 25.08 16.04
CA ARG A 100 -12.67 25.06 15.20
C ARG A 100 -13.51 23.81 15.50
N THR A 101 -14.81 24.02 15.67
CA THR A 101 -15.80 22.96 15.89
C THR A 101 -16.03 22.11 14.63
N LEU A 102 -15.95 22.74 13.47
CA LEU A 102 -16.08 22.12 12.16
C LEU A 102 -14.76 22.31 11.39
N SER A 103 -14.25 21.23 10.82
CA SER A 103 -13.02 21.25 10.02
C SER A 103 -13.18 21.98 8.69
N HIS A 104 -14.41 22.16 8.22
CA HIS A 104 -14.74 22.80 6.94
C HIS A 104 -15.96 23.72 7.05
N VAL A 105 -16.09 24.61 6.07
CA VAL A 105 -17.29 25.45 5.91
C VAL A 105 -18.29 24.71 5.00
N PRO A 106 -19.52 24.41 5.47
CA PRO A 106 -20.54 23.78 4.65
C PRO A 106 -20.91 24.65 3.44
N LYS A 107 -20.91 24.05 2.25
CA LYS A 107 -21.28 24.73 0.99
C LYS A 107 -22.23 23.86 0.20
N LYS A 108 -23.23 24.49 -0.41
CA LYS A 108 -24.20 23.83 -1.27
C LYS A 108 -23.80 23.97 -2.74
N PHE A 109 -23.81 22.85 -3.44
CA PHE A 109 -23.57 22.76 -4.88
C PHE A 109 -24.77 22.11 -5.57
N ASP A 110 -25.22 22.67 -6.69
CA ASP A 110 -26.37 22.13 -7.45
C ASP A 110 -26.11 20.74 -8.05
N ALA A 111 -24.84 20.43 -8.35
CA ALA A 111 -24.45 19.19 -9.04
C ALA A 111 -23.07 18.70 -8.57
N LEU A 112 -22.92 17.38 -8.45
CA LEU A 112 -21.68 16.73 -7.99
C LEU A 112 -20.44 17.13 -8.81
N ARG A 113 -20.60 17.32 -10.13
CA ARG A 113 -19.51 17.75 -11.03
C ARG A 113 -18.96 19.15 -10.75
N ARG A 114 -19.70 19.98 -9.99
CA ARG A 114 -19.27 21.34 -9.60
C ARG A 114 -18.55 21.35 -8.25
N VAL A 115 -18.52 20.22 -7.55
CA VAL A 115 -17.87 20.10 -6.24
C VAL A 115 -16.35 20.22 -6.44
N PRO A 116 -15.69 21.20 -5.80
CA PRO A 116 -14.24 21.38 -5.90
C PRO A 116 -13.50 20.30 -5.10
N ALA A 117 -12.18 20.21 -5.29
CA ALA A 117 -11.33 19.40 -4.42
C ALA A 117 -11.39 19.94 -2.99
N TYR A 118 -11.47 19.03 -2.02
CA TYR A 118 -11.39 19.36 -0.60
C TYR A 118 -10.03 19.99 -0.28
N LYS A 119 -10.04 21.07 0.50
CA LYS A 119 -8.85 21.79 0.95
C LYS A 119 -8.82 21.78 2.46
#